data_AF-A0A0E0QIH7-F1
#
_entry.id   AF-A0A0E0QIH7-F1
#
_cell.length_a   1.000
_cell.length_b   1.000
_cell.length_c   1.000
_cell.angle_alpha   90.00
_cell.angle_beta   90.00
_cell.angle_gamma   90.00
#
_symmetry.space_group_name_H-M   'P 1'
#
loop_
_entity.id
_entity.type
_entity.pdbx_description
1 polymer ?
#
loop_
_entity_poly.entity_id
_entity_poly.type
_entity_poly.pdbx_seq_one_letter_code
_entity_poly.pdbx_strand_id
1 'polypeptide(L)'
;MDILKRCRGLPFAILTLASILADVPMLAEKWKQVHNSIGLATPGENMNRILSLSFHDLPNHLKTCLLYLSIFPEDYVIEREQLVWRWIAEGFIPETRGIPLEGVGSACFNELINRSMIQPADVQYDGTVQSCRVHDMILELIVSISTKINFVAVLHKDQDETRFTDYKTKVRRLAHQSNCIEKLLERMSRDDLSHIRSIISFDYVKGIPHLGDFQALRVLDLGSCRSIENHHIENLEMLYQLKYLDLSRTSISELPMQIDNLRYLETLDLRGCAIEKLPASTVRLQNMQRLLVNRSVKFPDEIGHMQALQTLLFVSMSCNSIKFVEELSKLIKMRVLNITFSKPVDMVDEVRKYTDSLVSSLNELFNLESLKIDPEEGCSLDSLMGVYLTFGCLKKLVIGYISRIPKWINPSMYNLVHLELKVDIVREEDLHSLELLPCLLYLQLEMTDGSSKMLTVGSEGFRCLRESQFIWKNDGMGLVGAMPELQTLHLYFRTHETIANYSGVDGNGIENLSRLKKLCVDVDCSGSTREEVEAAEDSIRKAADSYRTKLTLEIQRWCEACMIEEEAHDGNAEFPSRSVNRRANPVRVAFRCHFVDPRKHVSMNLFQFFNYIYVLLIGIMACI
;
A
#
# COMPACT_ATOMS: atom_id res chain seq x y z
N MET A 1 -5.20 -33.08 -23.72
CA MET A 1 -6.03 -32.52 -24.82
C MET A 1 -7.52 -32.51 -24.51
N ASP A 2 -8.12 -33.60 -24.02
CA ASP A 2 -9.59 -33.64 -23.80
C ASP A 2 -10.10 -32.68 -22.72
N ILE A 3 -9.32 -32.44 -21.66
CA ILE A 3 -9.65 -31.44 -20.62
C ILE A 3 -9.69 -30.02 -21.23
N LEU A 4 -8.69 -29.64 -22.03
CA LEU A 4 -8.64 -28.34 -22.71
C LEU A 4 -9.80 -28.15 -23.69
N LYS A 5 -10.21 -29.22 -24.39
CA LYS A 5 -11.41 -29.19 -25.25
C LYS A 5 -12.69 -28.91 -24.44
N ARG A 6 -12.78 -29.39 -23.20
CA ARG A 6 -13.92 -29.12 -22.30
C ARG A 6 -13.93 -27.69 -21.76
N CYS A 7 -12.77 -27.04 -21.65
CA CYS A 7 -12.65 -25.61 -21.35
C CYS A 7 -13.11 -24.70 -22.50
N ARG A 8 -13.29 -25.23 -23.72
CA ARG A 8 -13.69 -24.51 -24.94
C ARG A 8 -12.92 -23.21 -25.20
N GLY A 9 -11.65 -23.15 -24.79
CA GLY A 9 -10.79 -21.98 -24.98
C GLY A 9 -11.02 -20.82 -24.00
N LEU A 10 -11.86 -20.97 -22.98
CA LEU A 10 -12.03 -19.97 -21.92
C LEU A 10 -10.74 -19.83 -21.11
N PRO A 11 -10.03 -18.69 -21.16
CA PRO A 11 -8.72 -18.57 -20.52
C PRO A 11 -8.76 -18.78 -19.01
N PHE A 12 -9.79 -18.26 -18.34
CA PHE A 12 -9.96 -18.42 -16.89
C PHE A 12 -10.16 -19.89 -16.50
N ALA A 13 -10.96 -20.64 -17.27
CA ALA A 13 -11.16 -22.08 -17.06
C ALA A 13 -9.86 -22.88 -17.15
N ILE A 14 -9.02 -22.51 -18.13
CA ILE A 14 -7.73 -23.15 -18.36
C ILE A 14 -6.78 -22.86 -17.21
N LEU A 15 -6.71 -21.59 -16.76
CA LEU A 15 -5.87 -21.17 -15.64
C LEU A 15 -6.27 -21.87 -14.34
N THR A 16 -7.56 -21.89 -14.02
CA THR A 16 -8.10 -22.53 -12.81
C THR A 16 -7.87 -24.05 -12.78
N LEU A 17 -7.87 -24.73 -13.93
CA LEU A 17 -7.55 -26.16 -13.99
C LEU A 17 -6.04 -26.42 -13.99
N ALA A 18 -5.26 -25.58 -14.68
CA ALA A 18 -3.80 -25.65 -14.65
C ALA A 18 -3.29 -25.49 -13.21
N SER A 19 -3.89 -24.59 -12.42
CA SER A 19 -3.50 -24.37 -11.04
C SER A 19 -3.81 -25.57 -10.12
N ILE A 20 -4.94 -26.26 -10.30
CA ILE A 20 -5.23 -27.51 -9.56
C ILE A 20 -4.18 -28.59 -9.88
N LEU A 21 -3.74 -28.65 -11.13
CA LEU A 21 -2.83 -29.69 -11.61
C LEU A 21 -1.35 -29.39 -11.34
N ALA A 22 -1.01 -28.13 -11.05
CA ALA A 22 0.37 -27.70 -10.79
C ALA A 22 0.98 -28.34 -9.53
N ASP A 23 0.17 -28.58 -8.49
CA ASP A 23 0.64 -29.10 -7.19
C ASP A 23 0.63 -30.65 -7.10
N VAL A 24 0.35 -31.35 -8.21
CA VAL A 24 0.10 -32.80 -8.19
C VAL A 24 1.22 -33.54 -8.95
N PRO A 25 1.97 -34.45 -8.29
CA PRO A 25 2.87 -35.38 -9.00
C PRO A 25 2.07 -36.13 -10.07
N MET A 26 2.61 -36.36 -11.27
CA MET A 26 1.91 -36.98 -12.42
C MET A 26 1.22 -38.33 -12.07
N LEU A 27 0.04 -38.26 -11.46
CA LEU A 27 -0.80 -39.38 -11.08
C LEU A 27 -2.00 -39.37 -12.03
N ALA A 28 -1.99 -40.33 -12.97
CA ALA A 28 -3.02 -40.46 -14.00
C ALA A 28 -4.46 -40.55 -13.41
N GLU A 29 -4.60 -40.98 -12.16
CA GLU A 29 -5.88 -41.08 -11.46
C GLU A 29 -6.51 -39.72 -11.14
N LYS A 30 -5.72 -38.73 -10.68
CA LYS A 30 -6.23 -37.37 -10.42
C LYS A 30 -6.63 -36.67 -11.72
N TRP A 31 -5.86 -36.87 -12.79
CA TRP A 31 -6.22 -36.39 -14.13
C TRP A 31 -7.54 -36.99 -14.63
N LYS A 32 -7.77 -38.29 -14.41
CA LYS A 32 -9.05 -38.95 -14.70
C LYS A 32 -10.19 -38.41 -13.84
N GLN A 33 -9.95 -38.13 -12.55
CA GLN A 33 -10.95 -37.55 -11.65
C GLN A 33 -11.39 -36.16 -12.11
N VAL A 34 -10.45 -35.28 -12.44
CA VAL A 34 -10.73 -33.93 -12.98
C VAL A 34 -11.48 -34.03 -14.31
N HIS A 35 -11.02 -34.89 -15.21
CA HIS A 35 -11.68 -35.15 -16.50
C HIS A 35 -13.13 -35.63 -16.33
N ASN A 36 -13.39 -36.54 -15.39
CA ASN A 36 -14.73 -37.09 -15.16
C ASN A 36 -15.68 -36.10 -14.48
N SER A 37 -15.13 -35.14 -13.72
CA SER A 37 -15.91 -34.15 -12.97
C SER A 37 -16.40 -32.99 -13.86
N ILE A 38 -15.68 -32.69 -14.94
CA ILE A 38 -16.06 -31.68 -15.94
C ILE A 38 -16.98 -32.37 -16.97
N GLY A 39 -18.27 -32.54 -16.68
CA GLY A 39 -19.21 -33.30 -17.56
C GLY A 39 -19.47 -32.71 -18.95
N LEU A 40 -20.48 -33.22 -19.65
CA LEU A 40 -21.00 -32.71 -20.94
C LEU A 40 -21.96 -31.50 -20.78
N ALA A 41 -21.85 -30.73 -19.68
CA ALA A 41 -22.85 -29.71 -19.34
C ALA A 41 -22.70 -28.45 -20.21
N THR A 42 -23.63 -27.49 -20.05
CA THR A 42 -23.54 -26.19 -20.74
C THR A 42 -22.28 -25.42 -20.30
N PRO A 43 -21.79 -24.44 -21.10
CA PRO A 43 -20.56 -23.71 -20.77
C PRO A 43 -20.55 -23.09 -19.35
N GLY A 44 -21.66 -22.49 -18.92
CA GLY A 44 -21.79 -21.92 -17.57
C GLY A 44 -21.79 -22.97 -16.44
N GLU A 45 -22.48 -24.09 -16.63
CA GLU A 45 -22.49 -25.20 -15.66
C GLU A 45 -21.13 -25.89 -15.54
N ASN A 46 -20.41 -26.02 -16.66
CA ASN A 46 -19.03 -26.55 -16.66
C ASN A 46 -18.09 -25.61 -15.92
N MET A 47 -18.23 -24.30 -16.08
CA MET A 47 -17.45 -23.33 -15.32
C MET A 47 -17.73 -23.40 -13.82
N ASN A 48 -19.00 -23.41 -13.40
CA ASN A 48 -19.35 -23.55 -12.00
C ASN A 48 -18.84 -24.86 -11.39
N ARG A 49 -18.84 -25.95 -12.17
CA ARG A 49 -18.22 -27.22 -11.76
C ARG A 49 -16.71 -27.11 -11.60
N ILE A 50 -16.01 -26.48 -12.55
CA ILE A 50 -14.55 -26.28 -12.48
C ILE A 50 -14.21 -25.46 -11.23
N LEU A 51 -14.88 -24.32 -11.03
CA LEU A 51 -14.63 -23.44 -9.88
C LEU A 51 -14.94 -24.15 -8.55
N SER A 52 -16.04 -24.91 -8.50
CA SER A 52 -16.38 -25.73 -7.33
C SER A 52 -15.33 -26.79 -7.04
N LEU A 53 -14.82 -27.50 -8.06
CA LEU A 53 -13.73 -28.47 -7.90
C LEU A 53 -12.48 -27.79 -7.33
N SER A 54 -12.09 -26.63 -7.89
CA SER A 54 -10.94 -25.88 -7.41
C SER A 54 -11.12 -25.44 -5.97
N PHE A 55 -12.33 -25.02 -5.57
CA PHE A 55 -12.64 -24.70 -4.18
C PHE A 55 -12.51 -25.94 -3.28
N HIS A 56 -13.02 -27.10 -3.71
CA HIS A 56 -12.98 -28.33 -2.92
C HIS A 56 -11.56 -28.90 -2.75
N ASP A 57 -10.64 -28.65 -3.70
CA ASP A 57 -9.23 -29.05 -3.61
C ASP A 57 -8.42 -28.19 -2.62
N LEU A 58 -8.88 -26.99 -2.26
CA LEU A 58 -8.17 -26.12 -1.32
C LEU A 58 -8.05 -26.76 0.09
N PRO A 59 -6.90 -26.56 0.78
CA PRO A 59 -6.78 -26.78 2.22
C PRO A 59 -7.84 -26.00 3.02
N ASN A 60 -8.24 -26.54 4.19
CA ASN A 60 -9.32 -25.96 4.99
C ASN A 60 -9.08 -24.50 5.43
N HIS A 61 -7.84 -24.13 5.75
CA HIS A 61 -7.52 -22.75 6.12
C HIS A 61 -7.67 -21.79 4.92
N LEU A 62 -7.23 -22.20 3.71
CA LEU A 62 -7.43 -21.42 2.48
C LEU A 62 -8.90 -21.32 2.08
N LYS A 63 -9.68 -22.40 2.22
CA LYS A 63 -11.15 -22.35 2.03
C LYS A 63 -11.79 -21.30 2.91
N THR A 64 -11.38 -21.25 4.18
CA THR A 64 -11.91 -20.30 5.15
C THR A 64 -11.51 -18.87 4.81
N CYS A 65 -10.24 -18.64 4.43
CA CYS A 65 -9.74 -17.34 3.97
C CYS A 65 -10.47 -16.86 2.71
N LEU A 66 -10.68 -17.76 1.73
CA LEU A 66 -11.40 -17.47 0.49
C LEU A 66 -12.89 -17.19 0.74
N LEU A 67 -13.57 -17.98 1.57
CA LEU A 67 -14.97 -17.74 1.94
C LEU A 67 -15.17 -16.38 2.63
N TYR A 68 -14.18 -15.92 3.41
CA TYR A 68 -14.22 -14.61 4.03
C TYR A 68 -14.31 -13.48 3.02
N LEU A 69 -13.79 -13.67 1.80
CA LEU A 69 -13.86 -12.65 0.75
C LEU A 69 -15.29 -12.41 0.22
N SER A 70 -16.25 -13.28 0.55
CA SER A 70 -17.67 -13.06 0.22
C SER A 70 -18.28 -11.81 0.87
N ILE A 71 -17.58 -11.18 1.82
CA ILE A 71 -18.02 -9.94 2.48
C ILE A 71 -17.89 -8.72 1.57
N PHE A 72 -17.00 -8.77 0.57
CA PHE A 72 -16.66 -7.61 -0.25
C PHE A 72 -17.61 -7.47 -1.43
N PRO A 73 -17.94 -6.22 -1.85
CA PRO A 73 -18.68 -5.99 -3.08
C PRO A 73 -17.93 -6.44 -4.34
N GLU A 74 -18.65 -6.53 -5.46
CA GLU A 74 -18.07 -6.72 -6.80
C GLU A 74 -17.02 -5.63 -7.11
N ASP A 75 -15.97 -6.01 -7.85
CA ASP A 75 -14.83 -5.16 -8.25
C ASP A 75 -14.01 -4.48 -7.12
N TYR A 76 -14.35 -4.74 -5.86
CA TYR A 76 -13.71 -4.11 -4.71
C TYR A 76 -12.21 -4.45 -4.64
N VAL A 77 -11.37 -3.41 -4.53
CA VAL A 77 -9.92 -3.57 -4.35
C VAL A 77 -9.63 -3.82 -2.88
N ILE A 78 -9.10 -4.99 -2.57
CA ILE A 78 -8.86 -5.47 -1.21
C ILE A 78 -7.38 -5.33 -0.89
N GLU A 79 -7.06 -4.46 0.06
CA GLU A 79 -5.70 -4.29 0.58
C GLU A 79 -5.24 -5.55 1.33
N ARG A 80 -4.09 -6.10 0.93
CA ARG A 80 -3.53 -7.35 1.45
C ARG A 80 -3.32 -7.29 2.94
N GLU A 81 -2.69 -6.22 3.44
CA GLU A 81 -2.38 -6.11 4.86
C GLU A 81 -3.65 -6.16 5.72
N GLN A 82 -4.67 -5.35 5.39
CA GLN A 82 -5.93 -5.33 6.15
C GLN A 82 -6.60 -6.70 6.12
N LEU A 83 -6.64 -7.36 4.95
CA LEU A 83 -7.23 -8.69 4.81
C LEU A 83 -6.50 -9.75 5.66
N VAL A 84 -5.17 -9.77 5.63
CA VAL A 84 -4.37 -10.72 6.41
C VAL A 84 -4.60 -10.52 7.91
N TRP A 85 -4.63 -9.28 8.39
CA TRP A 85 -4.86 -9.01 9.82
C TRP A 85 -6.29 -9.33 10.27
N ARG A 86 -7.28 -9.17 9.40
CA ARG A 86 -8.64 -9.68 9.63
C ARG A 86 -8.66 -11.21 9.74
N TRP A 87 -7.96 -11.94 8.85
CA TRP A 87 -7.86 -13.40 8.94
C TRP A 87 -7.16 -13.88 10.23
N ILE A 88 -6.13 -13.16 10.67
CA ILE A 88 -5.44 -13.44 11.94
C ILE A 88 -6.39 -13.23 13.12
N ALA A 89 -7.09 -12.10 13.16
CA ALA A 89 -8.03 -11.78 14.23
C ALA A 89 -9.22 -12.75 14.31
N GLU A 90 -9.69 -13.24 13.16
CA GLU A 90 -10.68 -14.31 13.06
C GLU A 90 -10.16 -15.66 13.60
N GLY A 91 -8.85 -15.88 13.57
CA GLY A 91 -8.19 -17.14 13.91
C GLY A 91 -8.20 -18.15 12.76
N PHE A 92 -8.19 -17.69 11.50
CA PHE A 92 -8.11 -18.56 10.32
C PHE A 92 -6.71 -19.06 10.02
N ILE A 93 -5.72 -18.27 10.43
CA ILE A 93 -4.32 -18.54 10.15
C ILE A 93 -3.78 -19.52 11.22
N PRO A 94 -3.28 -20.70 10.82
CA PRO A 94 -2.77 -21.67 11.77
C PRO A 94 -1.45 -21.20 12.39
N GLU A 95 -1.32 -21.36 13.71
CA GLU A 95 -0.05 -21.14 14.40
C GLU A 95 0.99 -22.16 13.93
N THR A 96 2.08 -21.66 13.34
CA THR A 96 3.20 -22.49 12.87
C THR A 96 4.44 -22.15 13.69
N ARG A 97 5.09 -23.17 14.24
CA ARG A 97 6.21 -22.99 15.17
C ARG A 97 7.34 -22.16 14.54
N GLY A 98 7.65 -21.02 15.14
CA GLY A 98 8.75 -20.15 14.73
C GLY A 98 8.45 -19.22 13.54
N ILE A 99 7.23 -19.22 12.99
CA ILE A 99 6.84 -18.34 11.89
C ILE A 99 5.78 -17.35 12.39
N PRO A 100 5.96 -16.02 12.19
CA PRO A 100 4.94 -15.03 12.52
C PRO A 100 3.63 -15.27 11.77
N LEU A 101 2.48 -15.05 12.43
CA LEU A 101 1.16 -15.23 11.82
C LEU A 101 0.96 -14.37 10.57
N GLU A 102 1.50 -13.15 10.56
CA GLU A 102 1.50 -12.28 9.37
C GLU A 102 2.18 -12.94 8.16
N GLY A 103 3.29 -13.65 8.39
CA GLY A 103 4.01 -14.38 7.36
C GLY A 103 3.19 -15.55 6.81
N VAL A 104 2.54 -16.31 7.69
CA VAL A 104 1.64 -17.42 7.29
C VAL A 104 0.41 -16.89 6.54
N GLY A 105 -0.20 -15.80 7.02
CA GLY A 105 -1.33 -15.16 6.35
C GLY A 105 -0.96 -14.58 4.98
N SER A 106 0.22 -13.99 4.87
CA SER A 106 0.80 -13.56 3.59
C SER A 106 1.02 -14.71 2.62
N ALA A 107 1.51 -15.86 3.11
CA ALA A 107 1.65 -17.06 2.29
C ALA A 107 0.28 -17.58 1.82
N CYS A 108 -0.74 -17.56 2.68
CA CYS A 108 -2.11 -17.92 2.30
C CYS A 108 -2.66 -17.02 1.19
N PHE A 109 -2.44 -15.71 1.30
CA PHE A 109 -2.82 -14.73 0.26
C PHE A 109 -2.14 -15.04 -1.07
N ASN A 110 -0.83 -15.26 -1.06
CA ASN A 110 -0.06 -15.58 -2.26
C ASN A 110 -0.51 -16.92 -2.88
N GLU A 111 -0.86 -17.91 -2.06
CA GLU A 111 -1.32 -19.19 -2.60
C GLU A 111 -2.70 -19.09 -3.26
N LEU A 112 -3.61 -18.26 -2.73
CA LEU A 112 -4.87 -17.97 -3.40
C LEU A 112 -4.65 -17.28 -4.76
N ILE A 113 -3.64 -16.41 -4.88
CA ILE A 113 -3.24 -15.82 -6.17
C ILE A 113 -2.69 -16.89 -7.11
N ASN A 114 -1.74 -17.71 -6.65
CA ASN A 114 -1.12 -18.77 -7.44
C ASN A 114 -2.16 -19.78 -7.94
N ARG A 115 -3.20 -20.03 -7.14
CA ARG A 115 -4.34 -20.88 -7.51
C ARG A 115 -5.38 -20.19 -8.40
N SER A 116 -5.16 -18.92 -8.76
CA SER A 116 -6.07 -18.08 -9.56
C SER A 116 -7.47 -17.91 -8.94
N MET A 117 -7.56 -18.00 -7.61
CA MET A 117 -8.81 -17.78 -6.86
C MET A 117 -9.06 -16.30 -6.58
N ILE A 118 -7.99 -15.52 -6.48
CA ILE A 118 -8.02 -14.06 -6.38
C ILE A 118 -7.04 -13.48 -7.39
N GLN A 119 -7.32 -12.27 -7.85
CA GLN A 119 -6.55 -11.60 -8.89
C GLN A 119 -5.71 -10.47 -8.29
N PRO A 120 -4.43 -10.33 -8.64
CA PRO A 120 -3.63 -9.19 -8.21
C PRO A 120 -4.21 -7.90 -8.82
N ALA A 121 -4.29 -6.84 -8.01
CA ALA A 121 -4.77 -5.52 -8.43
C ALA A 121 -3.66 -4.47 -8.40
N ASP A 122 -2.77 -4.53 -7.41
CA ASP A 122 -1.57 -3.71 -7.29
C ASP A 122 -0.36 -4.62 -7.08
N VAL A 123 0.58 -4.57 -8.04
CA VAL A 123 1.84 -5.34 -8.03
C VAL A 123 2.99 -4.35 -8.03
N GLN A 124 3.80 -4.41 -6.99
CA GLN A 124 4.95 -3.53 -6.80
C GLN A 124 6.14 -3.98 -7.65
N TYR A 125 7.15 -3.11 -7.80
CA TYR A 125 8.35 -3.35 -8.61
C TYR A 125 9.17 -4.59 -8.20
N ASP A 126 9.04 -5.04 -6.95
CA ASP A 126 9.66 -6.26 -6.40
C ASP A 126 8.85 -7.53 -6.68
N GLY A 127 7.68 -7.41 -7.32
CA GLY A 127 6.73 -8.48 -7.57
C GLY A 127 5.77 -8.73 -6.40
N THR A 128 5.87 -7.99 -5.30
CA THR A 128 4.97 -8.11 -4.17
C THR A 128 3.59 -7.56 -4.54
N VAL A 129 2.56 -8.39 -4.38
CA VAL A 129 1.17 -7.98 -4.55
C VAL A 129 0.66 -7.31 -3.27
N GLN A 130 0.23 -6.06 -3.37
CA GLN A 130 -0.26 -5.24 -2.24
C GLN A 130 -1.79 -5.24 -2.14
N SER A 131 -2.50 -5.45 -3.24
CA SER A 131 -3.95 -5.57 -3.22
C SER A 131 -4.44 -6.60 -4.23
N CYS A 132 -5.64 -7.14 -4.00
CA CYS A 132 -6.30 -8.08 -4.89
C CYS A 132 -7.75 -7.70 -5.19
N ARG A 133 -8.34 -8.40 -6.17
CA ARG A 133 -9.77 -8.43 -6.46
C ARG A 133 -10.23 -9.89 -6.51
N VAL A 134 -11.53 -10.11 -6.29
CA VAL A 134 -12.15 -11.42 -6.54
C VAL A 134 -12.88 -11.32 -7.88
N HIS A 135 -12.61 -12.26 -8.78
CA HIS A 135 -13.32 -12.33 -10.06
C HIS A 135 -14.80 -12.70 -9.84
N ASP A 136 -15.72 -12.09 -10.57
CA ASP A 136 -17.18 -12.20 -10.37
C ASP A 136 -17.68 -13.64 -10.24
N MET A 137 -17.24 -14.54 -11.12
CA MET A 137 -17.62 -15.97 -11.05
C MET A 137 -17.13 -16.69 -9.78
N ILE A 138 -15.96 -16.30 -9.24
CA ILE A 138 -15.49 -16.83 -7.96
C ILE A 138 -16.31 -16.21 -6.83
N LEU A 139 -16.58 -14.90 -6.91
CA LEU A 139 -17.38 -14.19 -5.91
C LEU A 139 -18.78 -14.82 -5.80
N GLU A 140 -19.46 -15.07 -6.92
CA GLU A 140 -20.76 -15.73 -6.97
C GLU A 140 -20.70 -17.13 -6.32
N LEU A 141 -19.65 -17.91 -6.63
CA LEU A 141 -19.44 -19.23 -6.03
C LEU A 141 -19.27 -19.14 -4.51
N ILE A 142 -18.37 -18.29 -4.01
CA ILE A 142 -18.08 -18.20 -2.58
C ILE A 142 -19.25 -17.60 -1.80
N VAL A 143 -20.02 -16.67 -2.39
CA VAL A 143 -21.27 -16.18 -1.82
C VAL A 143 -22.29 -17.31 -1.73
N SER A 144 -22.49 -18.09 -2.80
CA SER A 144 -23.40 -19.24 -2.81
C SER A 144 -23.04 -20.27 -1.73
N ILE A 145 -21.75 -20.62 -1.61
CA ILE A 145 -21.29 -21.56 -0.58
C ILE A 145 -21.46 -20.95 0.82
N SER A 146 -21.06 -19.69 1.00
CA SER A 146 -21.14 -18.95 2.27
C SER A 146 -22.58 -18.92 2.80
N THR A 147 -23.56 -18.63 1.95
CA THR A 147 -24.99 -18.65 2.30
C THR A 147 -25.46 -20.06 2.69
N LYS A 148 -25.08 -21.10 1.94
CA LYS A 148 -25.50 -22.48 2.23
C LYS A 148 -25.01 -22.99 3.58
N ILE A 149 -23.81 -22.58 4.00
CA ILE A 149 -23.20 -23.02 5.26
C ILE A 149 -23.31 -21.96 6.37
N ASN A 150 -23.99 -20.84 6.11
CA ASN A 150 -24.13 -19.70 7.01
C ASN A 150 -22.78 -19.18 7.55
N PHE A 151 -21.79 -19.04 6.65
CA PHE A 151 -20.45 -18.59 7.01
C PHE A 151 -20.39 -17.08 7.30
N VAL A 152 -21.01 -16.27 6.44
CA VAL A 152 -21.23 -14.82 6.57
C VAL A 152 -22.67 -14.50 6.19
N ALA A 153 -23.33 -13.61 6.92
CA ALA A 153 -24.54 -12.96 6.44
C ALA A 153 -24.19 -11.57 5.88
N VAL A 154 -24.45 -11.38 4.59
CA VAL A 154 -24.24 -10.11 3.87
C VAL A 154 -25.60 -9.44 3.66
N LEU A 155 -25.71 -8.17 4.05
CA LEU A 155 -26.95 -7.39 3.96
C LEU A 155 -26.93 -6.46 2.76
N HIS A 156 -27.93 -6.59 1.87
CA HIS A 156 -28.04 -5.79 0.64
C HIS A 156 -29.22 -4.81 0.69
N LYS A 157 -29.14 -3.77 -0.16
CA LYS A 157 -29.98 -2.55 -0.11
C LYS A 157 -31.48 -2.76 -0.36
N ASP A 158 -31.86 -3.77 -1.16
CA ASP A 158 -33.21 -3.83 -1.78
C ASP A 158 -33.98 -5.16 -1.68
N GLN A 159 -33.50 -6.20 -0.97
CA GLN A 159 -34.14 -7.53 -1.05
C GLN A 159 -34.45 -8.26 0.25
N ASP A 160 -34.02 -7.77 1.41
CA ASP A 160 -33.92 -8.68 2.56
C ASP A 160 -35.10 -8.70 3.52
N GLU A 161 -36.17 -7.90 3.38
CA GLU A 161 -37.33 -7.98 4.31
C GLU A 161 -37.91 -9.41 4.45
N THR A 162 -37.82 -10.23 3.39
CA THR A 162 -38.33 -11.62 3.37
C THR A 162 -37.30 -12.70 3.72
N ARG A 163 -35.98 -12.45 3.58
CA ARG A 163 -34.93 -13.48 3.79
C ARG A 163 -34.55 -13.70 5.26
N PHE A 164 -34.92 -12.76 6.14
CA PHE A 164 -34.55 -12.82 7.55
C PHE A 164 -35.24 -13.93 8.36
N THR A 165 -36.32 -14.52 7.85
CA THR A 165 -37.06 -15.59 8.55
C THR A 165 -36.42 -16.98 8.43
N ASP A 166 -35.39 -17.13 7.60
CA ASP A 166 -34.78 -18.44 7.28
C ASP A 166 -33.40 -18.69 7.91
N TYR A 167 -32.85 -17.74 8.68
CA TYR A 167 -31.63 -17.96 9.46
C TYR A 167 -31.91 -18.83 10.69
N LYS A 168 -32.21 -20.12 10.46
CA LYS A 168 -32.40 -21.13 11.52
C LYS A 168 -31.10 -21.49 12.25
N THR A 169 -29.96 -20.90 11.89
CA THR A 169 -28.64 -21.23 12.46
C THR A 169 -27.86 -19.97 12.86
N LYS A 170 -27.07 -20.08 13.93
CA LYS A 170 -26.24 -19.01 14.51
C LYS A 170 -25.27 -18.40 13.49
N VAL A 171 -25.52 -17.15 13.09
CA VAL A 171 -24.62 -16.36 12.25
C VAL A 171 -23.43 -15.88 13.10
N ARG A 172 -22.21 -16.04 12.59
CA ARG A 172 -20.98 -15.63 13.31
C ARG A 172 -20.32 -14.39 12.72
N ARG A 173 -20.68 -13.98 11.51
CA ARG A 173 -20.08 -12.84 10.81
C ARG A 173 -21.14 -12.07 10.06
N LEU A 174 -21.15 -10.77 10.28
CA LEU A 174 -22.05 -9.83 9.63
C LEU A 174 -21.23 -8.89 8.77
N ALA A 175 -21.60 -8.79 7.50
CA ALA A 175 -21.06 -7.79 6.59
C ALA A 175 -22.18 -6.89 6.10
N HIS A 176 -21.92 -5.59 6.12
CA HIS A 176 -22.89 -4.56 5.84
C HIS A 176 -22.48 -3.74 4.61
N GLN A 177 -23.34 -3.76 3.60
CA GLN A 177 -23.14 -3.01 2.36
C GLN A 177 -24.24 -1.95 2.11
N SER A 178 -25.13 -1.67 3.08
CA SER A 178 -26.24 -0.71 2.90
C SER A 178 -27.02 -0.34 4.18
N ASN A 179 -27.07 0.91 4.64
CA ASN A 179 -27.96 1.60 5.64
C ASN A 179 -28.94 0.86 6.62
N CYS A 180 -28.89 -0.45 6.82
CA CYS A 180 -29.95 -1.28 7.42
C CYS A 180 -29.45 -2.19 8.57
N ILE A 181 -28.19 -2.09 9.01
CA ILE A 181 -27.63 -2.99 10.03
C ILE A 181 -28.38 -2.84 11.36
N GLU A 182 -28.77 -1.60 11.68
CA GLU A 182 -29.55 -1.24 12.87
C GLU A 182 -30.85 -2.05 12.94
N LYS A 183 -31.66 -2.02 11.87
CA LYS A 183 -32.94 -2.75 11.80
C LYS A 183 -32.79 -4.26 11.95
N LEU A 184 -31.68 -4.82 11.50
CA LEU A 184 -31.40 -6.24 11.65
C LEU A 184 -31.02 -6.58 13.10
N LEU A 185 -30.10 -5.80 13.66
CA LEU A 185 -29.61 -6.04 14.99
C LEU A 185 -30.69 -5.78 16.06
N GLU A 186 -31.60 -4.83 15.82
CA GLU A 186 -32.81 -4.62 16.65
C GLU A 186 -33.76 -5.84 16.67
N ARG A 187 -33.72 -6.69 15.64
CA ARG A 187 -34.57 -7.89 15.53
C ARG A 187 -33.89 -9.14 16.08
N MET A 188 -32.59 -9.08 16.38
CA MET A 188 -31.83 -10.18 16.96
C MET A 188 -31.96 -10.16 18.49
N SER A 189 -32.06 -11.36 19.08
CA SER A 189 -31.99 -11.46 20.54
C SER A 189 -30.55 -11.24 21.01
N ARG A 190 -30.37 -10.86 22.29
CA ARG A 190 -29.02 -10.79 22.89
C ARG A 190 -28.26 -12.10 22.78
N ASP A 191 -28.95 -13.23 22.85
CA ASP A 191 -28.33 -14.55 22.70
C ASP A 191 -27.78 -14.75 21.28
N ASP A 192 -28.47 -14.26 20.24
CA ASP A 192 -27.99 -14.29 18.86
C ASP A 192 -26.76 -13.39 18.69
N LEU A 193 -26.80 -12.18 19.24
CA LEU A 193 -25.71 -11.20 19.17
C LEU A 193 -24.44 -11.68 19.89
N SER A 194 -24.59 -12.42 20.98
CA SER A 194 -23.48 -12.93 21.79
C SER A 194 -22.54 -13.89 21.03
N HIS A 195 -23.00 -14.47 19.92
CA HIS A 195 -22.22 -15.42 19.11
C HIS A 195 -21.50 -14.79 17.92
N ILE A 196 -21.78 -13.51 17.63
CA ILE A 196 -21.16 -12.79 16.53
C ILE A 196 -19.69 -12.53 16.85
N ARG A 197 -18.83 -12.84 15.89
CA ARG A 197 -17.37 -12.72 15.97
C ARG A 197 -16.83 -11.62 15.07
N SER A 198 -17.58 -11.23 14.04
CA SER A 198 -17.19 -10.14 13.16
C SER A 198 -18.37 -9.30 12.72
N ILE A 199 -18.17 -7.98 12.76
CA ILE A 199 -19.06 -6.97 12.19
C ILE A 199 -18.19 -6.08 11.32
N ILE A 200 -18.55 -5.98 10.04
CA ILE A 200 -17.81 -5.21 9.03
C ILE A 200 -18.82 -4.34 8.31
N SER A 201 -18.55 -3.04 8.22
CA SER A 201 -19.37 -2.09 7.47
C SER A 201 -18.55 -1.36 6.42
N PHE A 202 -19.09 -1.33 5.19
CA PHE A 202 -18.50 -0.63 4.06
C PHE A 202 -19.21 0.69 3.73
N ASP A 203 -20.29 1.02 4.44
CA ASP A 203 -21.14 2.19 4.16
C ASP A 203 -21.69 2.82 5.46
N TYR A 204 -22.51 3.86 5.32
CA TYR A 204 -23.16 4.60 6.39
C TYR A 204 -23.89 3.69 7.40
N VAL A 205 -23.54 3.88 8.68
CA VAL A 205 -24.20 3.22 9.82
C VAL A 205 -24.89 4.31 10.64
N LYS A 206 -26.21 4.24 10.75
CA LYS A 206 -26.99 5.21 11.54
C LYS A 206 -26.82 5.01 13.05
N GLY A 207 -26.61 3.77 13.47
CA GLY A 207 -26.39 3.38 14.86
C GLY A 207 -25.87 1.94 14.93
N ILE A 208 -25.11 1.66 15.99
CA ILE A 208 -24.69 0.30 16.36
C ILE A 208 -25.43 -0.03 17.66
N PRO A 209 -25.96 -1.25 17.82
CA PRO A 209 -26.50 -1.69 19.10
C PRO A 209 -25.46 -1.57 20.20
N HIS A 210 -25.94 -1.69 21.44
CA HIS A 210 -25.09 -1.67 22.60
C HIS A 210 -23.94 -2.68 22.47
N LEU A 211 -22.70 -2.21 22.41
CA LEU A 211 -21.52 -3.05 22.12
C LEU A 211 -21.38 -4.21 23.11
N GLY A 212 -21.87 -4.03 24.34
CA GLY A 212 -21.89 -5.09 25.37
C GLY A 212 -22.69 -6.35 25.00
N ASP A 213 -23.53 -6.31 23.96
CA ASP A 213 -24.27 -7.48 23.48
C ASP A 213 -23.37 -8.45 22.68
N PHE A 214 -22.21 -8.01 22.18
CA PHE A 214 -21.33 -8.79 21.31
C PHE A 214 -20.15 -9.44 22.04
N GLN A 215 -20.43 -10.32 23.00
CA GLN A 215 -19.41 -10.90 23.90
C GLN A 215 -18.32 -11.74 23.20
N ALA A 216 -18.59 -12.29 22.01
CA ALA A 216 -17.63 -13.08 21.24
C ALA A 216 -16.95 -12.31 20.10
N LEU A 217 -17.14 -10.97 20.03
CA LEU A 217 -16.64 -10.16 18.93
C LEU A 217 -15.11 -10.14 18.91
N ARG A 218 -14.53 -10.42 17.75
CA ARG A 218 -13.08 -10.43 17.48
C ARG A 218 -12.67 -9.38 16.47
N VAL A 219 -13.51 -9.10 15.49
CA VAL A 219 -13.27 -8.12 14.43
C VAL A 219 -14.42 -7.12 14.41
N LEU A 220 -14.13 -5.87 14.75
CA LEU A 220 -15.05 -4.75 14.55
C LEU A 220 -14.41 -3.82 13.53
N ASP A 221 -14.98 -3.78 12.34
CA ASP A 221 -14.51 -2.94 11.26
C ASP A 221 -15.61 -1.96 10.84
N LEU A 222 -15.43 -0.72 11.26
CA LEU A 222 -16.30 0.41 10.96
C LEU A 222 -15.54 1.43 10.10
N GLY A 223 -14.46 1.00 9.45
CA GLY A 223 -13.61 1.86 8.66
C GLY A 223 -14.42 2.57 7.57
N SER A 224 -14.20 3.86 7.39
CA SER A 224 -14.90 4.73 6.43
C SER A 224 -16.39 5.00 6.73
N CYS A 225 -16.92 4.59 7.89
CA CYS A 225 -18.26 4.94 8.36
C CYS A 225 -18.25 6.34 9.03
N ARG A 226 -18.33 7.42 8.24
CA ARG A 226 -18.22 8.81 8.75
C ARG A 226 -19.26 9.23 9.78
N SER A 227 -20.38 8.52 9.87
CA SER A 227 -21.44 8.75 10.86
C SER A 227 -21.12 8.22 12.24
N ILE A 228 -20.08 7.39 12.38
CA ILE A 228 -19.66 6.87 13.68
C ILE A 228 -18.97 8.00 14.47
N GLU A 229 -19.53 8.25 15.65
CA GLU A 229 -19.16 9.28 16.64
C GLU A 229 -18.97 8.64 18.02
N ASN A 230 -18.41 9.38 18.99
CA ASN A 230 -17.95 8.82 20.28
C ASN A 230 -19.01 7.98 21.01
N HIS A 231 -20.28 8.39 20.98
CA HIS A 231 -21.37 7.67 21.64
C HIS A 231 -21.60 6.25 21.10
N HIS A 232 -21.24 5.99 19.83
CA HIS A 232 -21.35 4.67 19.22
C HIS A 232 -20.31 3.67 19.74
N ILE A 233 -19.21 4.16 20.31
CA ILE A 233 -18.16 3.34 20.93
C ILE A 233 -18.21 3.40 22.45
N GLU A 234 -19.32 3.88 23.03
CA GLU A 234 -19.58 3.69 24.46
C GLU A 234 -19.60 2.20 24.79
N ASN A 235 -18.98 1.84 25.92
CA ASN A 235 -18.83 0.46 26.37
C ASN A 235 -17.97 -0.42 25.44
N LEU A 236 -17.13 0.16 24.58
CA LEU A 236 -16.15 -0.58 23.77
C LEU A 236 -15.30 -1.52 24.65
N GLU A 237 -14.97 -1.10 25.87
CA GLU A 237 -14.23 -1.87 26.87
C GLU A 237 -14.88 -3.21 27.29
N MET A 238 -16.14 -3.44 26.93
CA MET A 238 -16.88 -4.69 27.18
C MET A 238 -16.55 -5.79 26.15
N LEU A 239 -15.89 -5.44 25.04
CA LEU A 239 -15.56 -6.38 23.96
C LEU A 239 -14.28 -7.16 24.27
N TYR A 240 -14.30 -7.99 25.32
CA TYR A 240 -13.10 -8.64 25.85
C TYR A 240 -12.40 -9.61 24.88
N GLN A 241 -13.05 -10.06 23.81
CA GLN A 241 -12.43 -10.95 22.79
C GLN A 241 -11.93 -10.20 21.56
N LEU A 242 -12.04 -8.87 21.54
CA LEU A 242 -11.70 -8.07 20.38
C LEU A 242 -10.20 -8.15 20.09
N LYS A 243 -9.87 -8.44 18.83
CA LYS A 243 -8.51 -8.57 18.28
C LYS A 243 -8.21 -7.54 17.21
N TYR A 244 -9.23 -7.10 16.47
CA TYR A 244 -9.10 -6.11 15.41
C TYR A 244 -10.18 -5.04 15.57
N LEU A 245 -9.76 -3.79 15.65
CA LEU A 245 -10.62 -2.62 15.69
C LEU A 245 -10.19 -1.61 14.63
N ASP A 246 -11.04 -1.38 13.64
CA ASP A 246 -10.86 -0.34 12.65
C ASP A 246 -11.98 0.71 12.81
N LEU A 247 -11.56 1.90 13.25
CA LEU A 247 -12.38 3.10 13.35
C LEU A 247 -11.88 4.17 12.37
N SER A 248 -11.04 3.81 11.39
CA SER A 248 -10.42 4.77 10.49
C SER A 248 -11.48 5.55 9.70
N ARG A 249 -11.21 6.83 9.44
CA ARG A 249 -12.07 7.74 8.66
C ARG A 249 -13.50 7.87 9.23
N THR A 250 -13.64 7.71 10.55
CA THR A 250 -14.86 8.02 11.31
C THR A 250 -14.76 9.40 11.98
N SER A 251 -15.83 9.86 12.62
CA SER A 251 -15.88 11.12 13.37
C SER A 251 -15.51 10.95 14.85
N ILE A 252 -14.83 9.85 15.22
CA ILE A 252 -14.35 9.62 16.59
C ILE A 252 -13.29 10.64 16.96
N SER A 253 -13.43 11.28 18.12
CA SER A 253 -12.48 12.26 18.67
C SER A 253 -11.79 11.80 19.95
N GLU A 254 -12.31 10.77 20.63
CA GLU A 254 -11.68 10.22 21.83
C GLU A 254 -11.89 8.70 21.95
N LEU A 255 -10.98 8.03 22.64
CA LEU A 255 -11.13 6.63 23.01
C LEU A 255 -11.55 6.51 24.48
N PRO A 256 -12.34 5.48 24.85
CA PRO A 256 -12.67 5.20 26.24
C PRO A 256 -11.43 5.03 27.12
N MET A 257 -11.50 5.55 28.35
CA MET A 257 -10.37 5.52 29.29
C MET A 257 -9.97 4.09 29.68
N GLN A 258 -10.89 3.12 29.60
CA GLN A 258 -10.69 1.71 29.93
C GLN A 258 -10.38 0.85 28.69
N ILE A 259 -9.77 1.43 27.65
CA ILE A 259 -9.37 0.68 26.44
C ILE A 259 -8.50 -0.54 26.77
N ASP A 260 -7.77 -0.51 27.89
CA ASP A 260 -6.94 -1.61 28.38
C ASP A 260 -7.70 -2.89 28.77
N ASN A 261 -9.03 -2.83 28.88
CA ASN A 261 -9.85 -4.03 29.02
C ASN A 261 -9.87 -4.88 27.75
N LEU A 262 -9.51 -4.31 26.59
CA LEU A 262 -9.35 -5.01 25.32
C LEU A 262 -8.02 -5.79 25.26
N ARG A 263 -7.83 -6.72 26.20
CA ARG A 263 -6.54 -7.39 26.44
C ARG A 263 -6.02 -8.22 25.26
N TYR A 264 -6.88 -8.62 24.33
CA TYR A 264 -6.51 -9.38 23.13
C TYR A 264 -6.41 -8.51 21.88
N LEU A 265 -6.54 -7.19 22.00
CA LEU A 265 -6.48 -6.30 20.85
C LEU A 265 -5.09 -6.34 20.22
N GLU A 266 -5.03 -6.76 18.96
CA GLU A 266 -3.80 -6.93 18.18
C GLU A 266 -3.65 -5.80 17.13
N THR A 267 -4.76 -5.25 16.63
CA THR A 267 -4.76 -4.15 15.65
C THR A 267 -5.76 -3.06 16.06
N LEU A 268 -5.31 -1.82 16.05
CA LEU A 268 -6.10 -0.62 16.24
C LEU A 268 -5.80 0.39 15.13
N ASP A 269 -6.81 0.69 14.29
CA ASP A 269 -6.73 1.69 13.23
C ASP A 269 -7.64 2.90 13.53
N LEU A 270 -7.00 4.07 13.65
CA LEU A 270 -7.60 5.36 13.98
C LEU A 270 -7.24 6.43 12.94
N ARG A 271 -6.70 6.02 11.78
CA ARG A 271 -6.30 6.96 10.72
C ARG A 271 -7.50 7.73 10.22
N GLY A 272 -7.40 9.04 10.08
CA GLY A 272 -8.49 9.90 9.66
C GLY A 272 -9.55 10.21 10.73
N CYS A 273 -9.34 9.83 11.99
CA CYS A 273 -10.16 10.27 13.13
C CYS A 273 -9.73 11.64 13.67
N ALA A 274 -10.56 12.27 14.50
CA ALA A 274 -10.25 13.54 15.17
C ALA A 274 -9.57 13.35 16.54
N ILE A 275 -8.88 12.23 16.75
CA ILE A 275 -8.20 11.92 18.03
C ILE A 275 -6.95 12.80 18.18
N GLU A 276 -6.84 13.47 19.33
CA GLU A 276 -5.67 14.29 19.66
C GLU A 276 -4.68 13.56 20.57
N LYS A 277 -5.16 12.70 21.47
CA LYS A 277 -4.33 11.96 22.43
C LYS A 277 -4.89 10.57 22.67
N LEU A 278 -3.99 9.60 22.88
CA LEU A 278 -4.38 8.28 23.36
C LEU A 278 -4.49 8.28 24.89
N PRO A 279 -5.45 7.55 25.47
CA PRO A 279 -5.56 7.44 26.92
C PRO A 279 -4.33 6.71 27.50
N ALA A 280 -3.93 7.08 28.72
CA ALA A 280 -2.74 6.50 29.38
C ALA A 280 -2.83 4.98 29.56
N SER A 281 -4.04 4.43 29.58
CA SER A 281 -4.31 2.98 29.60
C SER A 281 -3.83 2.25 28.35
N THR A 282 -3.68 2.92 27.20
CA THR A 282 -3.28 2.29 25.93
C THR A 282 -1.99 1.48 26.04
N VAL A 283 -1.03 1.92 26.86
CA VAL A 283 0.25 1.22 27.05
C VAL A 283 0.12 -0.15 27.73
N ARG A 284 -1.04 -0.45 28.32
CA ARG A 284 -1.34 -1.75 28.93
C ARG A 284 -1.89 -2.78 27.94
N LEU A 285 -2.07 -2.43 26.67
CA LEU A 285 -2.47 -3.34 25.60
C LEU A 285 -1.29 -4.23 25.16
N GLN A 286 -1.01 -5.27 25.95
CA GLN A 286 0.17 -6.13 25.80
C GLN A 286 0.23 -6.95 24.51
N ASN A 287 -0.92 -7.20 23.85
CA ASN A 287 -1.01 -7.95 22.61
C ASN A 287 -1.06 -7.07 21.36
N MET A 288 -1.00 -5.74 21.52
CA MET A 288 -1.08 -4.80 20.40
C MET A 288 0.13 -4.98 19.49
N GLN A 289 -0.12 -5.31 18.22
CA GLN A 289 0.91 -5.48 17.18
C GLN A 289 0.90 -4.32 16.20
N ARG A 290 -0.27 -3.73 15.92
CA ARG A 290 -0.44 -2.62 14.96
C ARG A 290 -1.22 -1.47 15.58
N LEU A 291 -0.58 -0.31 15.67
CA LEU A 291 -1.21 0.93 16.10
C LEU A 291 -1.07 1.97 14.97
N LEU A 292 -2.19 2.26 14.30
CA LEU A 292 -2.24 3.15 13.15
C LEU A 292 -3.02 4.41 13.54
N VAL A 293 -2.35 5.54 13.65
CA VAL A 293 -2.94 6.80 14.11
C VAL A 293 -2.66 7.96 13.14
N ASN A 294 -3.20 9.13 13.42
CA ASN A 294 -2.86 10.36 12.69
C ASN A 294 -1.56 10.99 13.20
N ARG A 295 -0.91 11.80 12.34
CA ARG A 295 0.38 12.46 12.62
C ARG A 295 0.41 13.23 13.93
N SER A 296 -0.69 13.89 14.29
CA SER A 296 -0.77 14.81 15.43
C SER A 296 -1.14 14.13 16.75
N VAL A 297 -1.25 12.80 16.80
CA VAL A 297 -1.67 12.09 18.01
C VAL A 297 -0.55 12.08 19.05
N LYS A 298 -0.88 12.51 20.27
CA LYS A 298 -0.02 12.38 21.44
C LYS A 298 -0.17 11.01 22.08
N PHE A 299 0.94 10.31 22.21
CA PHE A 299 1.06 9.02 22.86
C PHE A 299 1.37 9.19 24.37
N PRO A 300 1.04 8.20 25.20
CA PRO A 300 1.56 8.14 26.57
C PRO A 300 3.08 7.88 26.54
N ASP A 301 3.81 8.46 27.48
CA ASP A 301 5.27 8.39 27.52
C ASP A 301 5.77 6.94 27.62
N GLU A 302 5.07 6.09 28.38
CA GLU A 302 5.45 4.71 28.67
C GLU A 302 5.12 3.71 27.54
N ILE A 303 5.23 4.14 26.28
CA ILE A 303 4.94 3.31 25.09
C ILE A 303 5.75 2.00 25.08
N GLY A 304 6.94 2.00 25.70
CA GLY A 304 7.83 0.85 25.82
C GLY A 304 7.23 -0.37 26.54
N HIS A 305 6.11 -0.21 27.25
CA HIS A 305 5.35 -1.33 27.81
C HIS A 305 4.61 -2.19 26.75
N MET A 306 4.40 -1.66 25.54
CA MET A 306 3.72 -2.36 24.45
C MET A 306 4.68 -3.28 23.67
N GLN A 307 5.26 -4.27 24.37
CA GLN A 307 6.34 -5.12 23.86
C GLN A 307 5.98 -6.00 22.64
N ALA A 308 4.69 -6.15 22.32
CA ALA A 308 4.24 -6.86 21.12
C ALA A 308 4.17 -5.97 19.87
N LEU A 309 4.35 -4.65 20.00
CA LEU A 309 4.14 -3.69 18.92
C LEU A 309 5.17 -3.89 17.80
N GLN A 310 4.66 -4.05 16.58
CA GLN A 310 5.44 -4.30 15.36
C GLN A 310 5.30 -3.17 14.35
N THR A 311 4.17 -2.47 14.34
CA THR A 311 3.89 -1.38 13.40
C THR A 311 3.39 -0.16 14.15
N LEU A 312 4.10 0.95 13.97
CA LEU A 312 3.75 2.25 14.51
C LEU A 312 3.94 3.31 13.42
N LEU A 313 2.83 3.89 12.95
CA LEU A 313 2.86 4.86 11.86
C LEU A 313 2.49 6.27 12.34
N PHE A 314 3.04 7.27 11.65
CA PHE A 314 2.70 8.69 11.80
C PHE A 314 2.98 9.25 13.20
N VAL A 315 4.12 8.90 13.78
CA VAL A 315 4.55 9.44 15.08
C VAL A 315 5.13 10.84 14.89
N SER A 316 4.47 11.89 15.37
CA SER A 316 5.09 13.23 15.38
C SER A 316 5.92 13.49 16.61
N MET A 317 7.17 13.91 16.40
CA MET A 317 8.10 14.27 17.46
C MET A 317 7.79 15.62 18.10
N SER A 318 7.01 16.51 17.45
CA SER A 318 6.52 17.76 18.06
C SER A 318 5.43 17.50 19.09
N CYS A 319 4.59 16.49 18.87
CA CYS A 319 3.45 16.18 19.73
C CYS A 319 3.83 15.33 20.94
N ASN A 320 4.98 14.65 20.89
CA ASN A 320 5.39 13.65 21.86
C ASN A 320 6.61 14.11 22.66
N SER A 321 6.67 13.68 23.92
CA SER A 321 7.78 14.05 24.80
C SER A 321 9.06 13.32 24.43
N ILE A 322 10.20 13.81 24.90
CA ILE A 322 11.46 13.09 24.73
C ILE A 322 11.47 11.72 25.42
N LYS A 323 10.72 11.57 26.52
CA LYS A 323 10.61 10.29 27.23
C LYS A 323 9.94 9.24 26.36
N PHE A 324 8.89 9.63 25.64
CA PHE A 324 8.25 8.75 24.65
C PHE A 324 9.28 8.26 23.61
N VAL A 325 10.15 9.14 23.13
CA VAL A 325 11.20 8.80 22.15
C VAL A 325 12.20 7.81 22.75
N GLU A 326 12.66 8.04 23.98
CA GLU A 326 13.56 7.13 24.70
C GLU A 326 12.92 5.75 24.88
N GLU A 327 11.61 5.69 25.16
CA GLU A 327 10.87 4.44 25.35
C GLU A 327 10.69 3.63 24.04
N LEU A 328 10.85 4.24 22.85
CA LEU A 328 10.86 3.51 21.59
C LEU A 328 11.95 2.43 21.54
N SER A 329 13.09 2.65 22.21
CA SER A 329 14.19 1.69 22.31
C SER A 329 13.76 0.33 22.89
N LYS A 330 12.70 0.30 23.70
CA LYS A 330 12.19 -0.94 24.33
C LYS A 330 11.31 -1.78 23.42
N LEU A 331 10.90 -1.23 22.26
CA LEU A 331 9.99 -1.88 21.32
C LEU A 331 10.76 -2.81 20.36
N ILE A 332 11.49 -3.78 20.91
CA ILE A 332 12.43 -4.63 20.16
C ILE A 332 11.79 -5.49 19.04
N LYS A 333 10.46 -5.63 19.03
CA LYS A 333 9.69 -6.31 17.96
C LYS A 333 9.26 -5.37 16.84
N MET A 334 9.57 -4.08 16.92
CA MET A 334 9.22 -3.09 15.90
C MET A 334 9.81 -3.49 14.53
N ARG A 335 8.95 -3.51 13.51
CA ARG A 335 9.29 -3.83 12.12
C ARG A 335 9.02 -2.65 11.20
N VAL A 336 8.01 -1.84 11.49
CA VAL A 336 7.63 -0.69 10.67
C VAL A 336 7.45 0.55 11.54
N LEU A 337 8.22 1.59 11.27
CA LEU A 337 8.20 2.85 12.01
C LEU A 337 8.17 4.05 11.06
N ASN A 338 7.12 4.87 11.17
CA ASN A 338 7.04 6.15 10.45
C ASN A 338 7.02 7.31 11.45
N ILE A 339 8.01 8.18 11.36
CA ILE A 339 8.19 9.34 12.22
C ILE A 339 8.10 10.62 11.39
N THR A 340 7.42 11.62 11.92
CA THR A 340 7.52 13.00 11.46
C THR A 340 8.34 13.83 12.45
N PHE A 341 9.41 14.43 11.96
CA PHE A 341 10.36 15.19 12.76
C PHE A 341 10.13 16.68 12.54
N SER A 342 10.00 17.43 13.62
CA SER A 342 9.46 18.77 13.56
C SER A 342 10.00 19.57 14.69
N LYS A 343 10.57 20.74 14.41
CA LYS A 343 10.94 21.63 15.50
C LYS A 343 10.69 23.10 15.22
N PRO A 344 10.28 23.85 16.26
CA PRO A 344 10.29 25.30 16.22
C PRO A 344 11.74 25.78 16.07
N VAL A 345 11.91 26.74 15.18
CA VAL A 345 13.19 27.29 14.68
C VAL A 345 14.07 27.90 15.79
N ASP A 346 13.53 28.06 17.00
CA ASP A 346 14.12 28.89 18.06
C ASP A 346 14.82 28.10 19.20
N MET A 347 14.91 26.75 19.14
CA MET A 347 15.47 25.93 20.25
C MET A 347 16.43 24.81 19.79
N VAL A 348 17.65 25.19 19.37
CA VAL A 348 18.70 24.30 18.85
C VAL A 348 19.08 23.16 19.83
N ASP A 349 19.19 23.45 21.14
CA ASP A 349 19.60 22.45 22.13
C ASP A 349 18.54 21.35 22.30
N GLU A 350 17.26 21.70 22.23
CA GLU A 350 16.20 20.71 22.24
C GLU A 350 16.22 19.86 20.97
N VAL A 351 16.51 20.44 19.80
CA VAL A 351 16.68 19.71 18.53
C VAL A 351 17.71 18.62 18.66
N ARG A 352 18.88 18.98 19.18
CA ARG A 352 19.96 18.03 19.43
C ARG A 352 19.50 16.92 20.36
N LYS A 353 18.89 17.26 21.50
CA LYS A 353 18.46 16.27 22.50
C LYS A 353 17.49 15.23 21.93
N TYR A 354 16.49 15.66 21.16
CA TYR A 354 15.56 14.74 20.50
C TYR A 354 16.23 13.92 19.40
N THR A 355 17.17 14.51 18.66
CA THR A 355 17.94 13.79 17.65
C THR A 355 18.78 12.68 18.29
N ASP A 356 19.50 13.00 19.37
CA ASP A 356 20.34 12.04 20.09
C ASP A 356 19.49 10.91 20.69
N SER A 357 18.34 11.26 21.29
CA SER A 357 17.37 10.28 21.80
C SER A 357 16.82 9.39 20.69
N LEU A 358 16.42 9.97 19.56
CA LEU A 358 15.92 9.23 18.41
C LEU A 358 16.99 8.27 17.85
N VAL A 359 18.22 8.74 17.66
CA VAL A 359 19.33 7.93 17.18
C VAL A 359 19.62 6.76 18.13
N SER A 360 19.63 7.01 19.44
CA SER A 360 19.78 5.95 20.43
C SER A 360 18.66 4.92 20.32
N SER A 361 17.40 5.38 20.20
CA SER A 361 16.26 4.47 20.09
C SER A 361 16.29 3.66 18.80
N LEU A 362 16.59 4.27 17.65
CA LEU A 362 16.67 3.58 16.36
C LEU A 362 17.76 2.51 16.33
N ASN A 363 18.90 2.73 16.98
CA ASN A 363 20.00 1.75 17.03
C ASN A 363 19.66 0.49 17.84
N GLU A 364 18.68 0.55 18.75
CA GLU A 364 18.19 -0.62 19.49
C GLU A 364 17.14 -1.43 18.70
N LEU A 365 16.59 -0.88 17.61
CA LEU A 365 15.54 -1.51 16.81
C LEU A 365 16.12 -2.39 15.67
N PHE A 366 16.85 -3.43 16.05
CA PHE A 366 17.54 -4.32 15.09
C PHE A 366 16.60 -5.05 14.11
N ASN A 367 15.35 -5.28 14.48
CA ASN A 367 14.33 -5.96 13.67
C ASN A 367 13.56 -5.02 12.73
N LEU A 368 13.93 -3.74 12.66
CA LEU A 368 13.24 -2.76 11.85
C LEU A 368 13.43 -3.07 10.35
N GLU A 369 12.33 -3.28 9.63
CA GLU A 369 12.28 -3.61 8.20
C GLU A 369 11.91 -2.39 7.35
N SER A 370 11.13 -1.46 7.88
CA SER A 370 10.73 -0.24 7.19
C SER A 370 10.82 0.97 8.11
N LEU A 371 11.57 1.98 7.68
CA LEU A 371 11.73 3.25 8.39
C LEU A 371 11.37 4.40 7.46
N LYS A 372 10.48 5.26 7.92
CA LYS A 372 10.20 6.55 7.27
C LYS A 372 10.43 7.69 8.24
N ILE A 373 11.22 8.67 7.84
CA ILE A 373 11.47 9.90 8.60
C ILE A 373 11.19 11.08 7.68
N ASP A 374 10.05 11.75 7.88
CA ASP A 374 9.72 12.98 7.14
C ASP A 374 9.92 14.19 8.06
N PRO A 375 10.47 15.32 7.58
CA PRO A 375 10.34 16.57 8.32
C PRO A 375 8.91 17.12 8.24
N GLU A 376 8.47 17.86 9.26
CA GLU A 376 7.34 18.78 9.13
C GLU A 376 7.69 19.93 8.17
N GLU A 377 6.66 20.65 7.70
CA GLU A 377 6.84 21.70 6.69
C GLU A 377 7.83 22.78 7.12
N GLY A 378 8.78 23.10 6.24
CA GLY A 378 9.82 24.10 6.50
C GLY A 378 11.01 23.62 7.34
N CYS A 379 11.07 22.34 7.74
CA CYS A 379 12.19 21.78 8.50
C CYS A 379 13.13 20.94 7.62
N SER A 380 14.41 20.84 8.00
CA SER A 380 15.38 19.88 7.45
C SER A 380 15.80 18.84 8.48
N LEU A 381 16.22 17.67 8.00
CA LEU A 381 16.72 16.56 8.80
C LEU A 381 18.25 16.56 8.93
N ASP A 382 18.91 17.71 8.77
CA ASP A 382 20.37 17.81 8.72
C ASP A 382 21.07 17.37 10.01
N SER A 383 20.33 17.34 11.11
CA SER A 383 20.81 16.79 12.39
C SER A 383 21.17 15.29 12.28
N LEU A 384 20.60 14.56 11.32
CA LEU A 384 20.88 13.14 11.06
C LEU A 384 22.11 12.90 10.16
N MET A 385 22.81 13.96 9.73
CA MET A 385 23.90 13.82 8.77
C MET A 385 25.22 13.35 9.39
N GLY A 386 25.44 13.68 10.66
CA GLY A 386 26.66 13.38 11.40
C GLY A 386 26.54 12.19 12.36
N VAL A 387 25.41 11.48 12.32
CA VAL A 387 25.11 10.41 13.27
C VAL A 387 25.46 9.04 12.70
N TYR A 388 25.62 8.07 13.57
CA TYR A 388 25.83 6.67 13.20
C TYR A 388 24.56 5.88 13.45
N LEU A 389 23.96 5.38 12.37
CA LEU A 389 22.79 4.52 12.39
C LEU A 389 23.16 3.17 11.80
N THR A 390 22.78 2.10 12.49
CA THR A 390 22.96 0.73 12.03
C THR A 390 21.65 0.00 12.01
N PHE A 391 21.38 -0.69 10.91
CA PHE A 391 20.18 -1.50 10.76
C PHE A 391 20.53 -2.92 10.33
N GLY A 392 20.01 -3.93 11.04
CA GLY A 392 20.24 -5.33 10.71
C GLY A 392 19.34 -5.82 9.58
N CYS A 393 18.07 -5.39 9.56
CA CYS A 393 17.02 -5.96 8.72
C CYS A 393 16.31 -4.95 7.81
N LEU A 394 16.80 -3.72 7.69
CA LEU A 394 16.08 -2.66 6.99
C LEU A 394 16.00 -2.92 5.48
N LYS A 395 14.76 -2.97 4.98
CA LYS A 395 14.40 -3.21 3.57
C LYS A 395 13.87 -1.96 2.89
N LYS A 396 13.16 -1.10 3.63
CA LYS A 396 12.60 0.16 3.12
C LYS A 396 13.08 1.33 3.97
N LEU A 397 13.66 2.32 3.31
CA LEU A 397 14.07 3.58 3.92
C LEU A 397 13.47 4.75 3.13
N VAL A 398 12.76 5.62 3.84
CA VAL A 398 12.23 6.87 3.29
C VAL A 398 12.73 8.01 4.16
N ILE A 399 13.47 8.95 3.59
CA ILE A 399 13.93 10.15 4.27
C ILE A 399 13.44 11.36 3.50
N GLY A 400 12.69 12.22 4.18
CA GLY A 400 12.29 13.51 3.65
C GLY A 400 13.46 14.50 3.60
N TYR A 401 13.14 15.79 3.54
CA TYR A 401 14.07 16.88 3.23
C TYR A 401 15.39 16.87 4.05
N ILE A 402 16.51 16.63 3.37
CA ILE A 402 17.90 16.66 3.85
C ILE A 402 18.79 17.48 2.89
N SER A 403 19.83 18.14 3.38
CA SER A 403 20.73 18.92 2.51
C SER A 403 21.61 18.07 1.60
N ARG A 404 22.00 16.87 2.06
CA ARG A 404 22.86 15.92 1.33
C ARG A 404 22.59 14.50 1.81
N ILE A 405 23.08 13.48 1.10
CA ILE A 405 22.86 12.08 1.48
C ILE A 405 23.72 11.69 2.71
N PRO A 406 23.16 11.05 3.75
CA PRO A 406 23.92 10.68 4.93
C PRO A 406 24.88 9.52 4.68
N LYS A 407 26.09 9.58 5.24
CA LYS A 407 27.13 8.54 5.09
C LYS A 407 26.77 7.19 5.70
N TRP A 408 25.81 7.16 6.62
CA TRP A 408 25.30 5.91 7.16
C TRP A 408 24.42 5.16 6.15
N ILE A 409 23.92 5.82 5.10
CA ILE A 409 23.39 5.17 3.91
C ILE A 409 24.58 4.76 3.04
N ASN A 410 24.94 3.48 3.10
CA ASN A 410 26.13 2.98 2.43
C ASN A 410 25.96 1.49 2.05
N PRO A 411 26.91 0.91 1.30
CA PRO A 411 26.82 -0.46 0.78
C PRO A 411 26.70 -1.57 1.83
N SER A 412 26.92 -1.29 3.12
CA SER A 412 26.68 -2.27 4.19
C SER A 412 25.19 -2.55 4.45
N MET A 413 24.29 -1.79 3.84
CA MET A 413 22.85 -2.01 3.93
C MET A 413 22.39 -3.11 2.96
N TYR A 414 22.83 -4.34 3.19
CA TYR A 414 22.62 -5.48 2.27
C TYR A 414 21.15 -5.88 2.06
N ASN A 415 20.26 -5.49 2.97
CA ASN A 415 18.83 -5.81 2.89
C ASN A 415 18.00 -4.69 2.26
N LEU A 416 18.59 -3.53 1.97
CA LEU A 416 17.86 -2.37 1.49
C LEU A 416 17.41 -2.58 0.04
N VAL A 417 16.09 -2.68 -0.13
CA VAL A 417 15.41 -2.93 -1.41
C VAL A 417 14.75 -1.66 -1.94
N HIS A 418 14.36 -0.75 -1.06
CA HIS A 418 13.60 0.44 -1.38
C HIS A 418 14.18 1.67 -0.70
N LEU A 419 14.52 2.69 -1.49
CA LEU A 419 15.07 3.95 -1.02
C LEU A 419 14.34 5.14 -1.64
N GLU A 420 13.73 5.98 -0.80
CA GLU A 420 13.17 7.28 -1.18
C GLU A 420 13.93 8.37 -0.43
N LEU A 421 14.52 9.33 -1.14
CA LEU A 421 15.22 10.48 -0.54
C LEU A 421 14.73 11.79 -1.15
N LYS A 422 14.54 12.79 -0.30
CA LYS A 422 14.35 14.18 -0.71
C LYS A 422 15.54 15.02 -0.27
N VAL A 423 16.32 15.50 -1.22
CA VAL A 423 17.66 16.05 -1.04
C VAL A 423 17.78 17.42 -1.70
N ASP A 424 18.52 18.36 -1.10
CA ASP A 424 18.88 19.60 -1.81
C ASP A 424 19.81 19.32 -2.98
N ILE A 425 20.98 18.74 -2.69
CA ILE A 425 22.03 18.49 -3.67
C ILE A 425 22.48 17.03 -3.59
N VAL A 426 22.62 16.38 -4.75
CA VAL A 426 23.27 15.07 -4.88
C VAL A 426 24.67 15.26 -5.46
N ARG A 427 25.71 14.93 -4.70
CA ARG A 427 27.09 14.94 -5.20
C ARG A 427 27.42 13.61 -5.88
N GLU A 428 28.39 13.62 -6.79
CA GLU A 428 28.88 12.38 -7.42
C GLU A 428 29.38 11.36 -6.38
N GLU A 429 30.04 11.82 -5.31
CA GLU A 429 30.50 10.96 -4.20
C GLU A 429 29.34 10.25 -3.46
N ASP A 430 28.23 10.97 -3.30
CA ASP A 430 27.04 10.47 -2.62
C ASP A 430 26.29 9.48 -3.51
N LEU A 431 26.16 9.79 -4.81
CA LEU A 431 25.56 8.92 -5.79
C LEU A 431 26.34 7.60 -5.93
N HIS A 432 27.67 7.66 -5.96
CA HIS A 432 28.52 6.47 -6.04
C HIS A 432 28.29 5.52 -4.86
N SER A 433 28.01 6.06 -3.67
CA SER A 433 27.68 5.24 -2.49
C SER A 433 26.34 4.51 -2.64
N LEU A 434 25.37 5.15 -3.31
CA LEU A 434 24.07 4.54 -3.62
C LEU A 434 24.16 3.50 -4.74
N GLU A 435 24.99 3.75 -5.77
CA GLU A 435 25.22 2.83 -6.90
C GLU A 435 25.70 1.45 -6.45
N LEU A 436 26.42 1.41 -5.33
CA LEU A 436 27.01 0.21 -4.75
C LEU A 436 26.05 -0.55 -3.81
N LEU A 437 24.80 -0.09 -3.64
CA LEU A 437 23.79 -0.80 -2.85
C LEU A 437 23.40 -2.12 -3.56
N PRO A 438 23.64 -3.29 -2.93
CA PRO A 438 23.63 -4.57 -3.64
C PRO A 438 22.25 -5.09 -4.01
N CYS A 439 21.21 -4.73 -3.24
CA CYS A 439 19.86 -5.29 -3.36
C CYS A 439 18.80 -4.25 -3.72
N LEU A 440 19.21 -3.03 -4.07
CA LEU A 440 18.28 -1.93 -4.31
C LEU A 440 17.47 -2.20 -5.58
N LEU A 441 16.14 -2.29 -5.46
CA LEU A 441 15.21 -2.51 -6.56
C LEU A 441 14.43 -1.24 -6.93
N TYR A 442 14.23 -0.34 -5.96
CA TYR A 442 13.56 0.95 -6.15
C TYR A 442 14.36 2.10 -5.57
N LEU A 443 14.53 3.16 -6.38
CA LEU A 443 15.17 4.41 -5.99
C LEU A 443 14.30 5.59 -6.40
N GLN A 444 13.93 6.42 -5.43
CA GLN A 444 13.36 7.74 -5.70
C GLN A 444 14.27 8.82 -5.14
N LEU A 445 14.64 9.77 -5.99
CA LEU A 445 15.40 10.96 -5.62
C LEU A 445 14.61 12.22 -6.01
N GLU A 446 14.18 12.99 -5.00
CA GLU A 446 13.60 14.32 -5.18
C GLU A 446 14.65 15.37 -4.87
N MET A 447 15.05 16.15 -5.88
CA MET A 447 16.05 17.21 -5.80
C MET A 447 15.38 18.58 -5.71
N THR A 448 15.76 19.35 -4.68
CA THR A 448 15.21 20.68 -4.42
C THR A 448 16.12 21.83 -4.85
N ASP A 449 17.42 21.63 -5.04
CA ASP A 449 18.33 22.65 -5.57
C ASP A 449 18.70 22.38 -7.04
N GLY A 450 18.62 23.41 -7.89
CA GLY A 450 18.94 23.38 -9.32
C GLY A 450 20.43 23.45 -9.63
N SER A 451 21.29 23.65 -8.62
CA SER A 451 22.74 23.71 -8.78
C SER A 451 23.44 22.36 -8.97
N SER A 452 22.70 21.24 -8.86
CA SER A 452 23.24 19.90 -9.07
C SER A 452 23.76 19.76 -10.51
N LYS A 453 24.87 19.03 -10.71
CA LYS A 453 25.40 18.74 -12.06
C LYS A 453 24.73 17.49 -12.64
N MET A 454 24.90 17.26 -13.95
CA MET A 454 24.50 16.01 -14.62
C MET A 454 24.98 14.79 -13.83
N LEU A 455 24.04 13.94 -13.41
CA LEU A 455 24.35 12.77 -12.60
C LEU A 455 24.87 11.67 -13.53
N THR A 456 26.14 11.31 -13.34
CA THR A 456 26.78 10.23 -14.10
C THR A 456 26.78 8.98 -13.24
N VAL A 457 26.03 7.97 -13.68
CA VAL A 457 25.99 6.64 -13.09
C VAL A 457 27.06 5.77 -13.73
N GLY A 458 27.88 5.10 -12.92
CA GLY A 458 28.88 4.14 -13.42
C GLY A 458 28.24 3.03 -14.26
N SER A 459 29.00 2.44 -15.18
CA SER A 459 28.47 1.40 -16.11
C SER A 459 27.92 0.15 -15.41
N GLU A 460 28.31 -0.06 -14.15
CA GLU A 460 27.92 -1.19 -13.30
C GLU A 460 27.16 -0.72 -12.05
N GLY A 461 26.73 0.55 -12.01
CA GLY A 461 25.99 1.12 -10.90
C GLY A 461 24.55 0.61 -10.88
N PHE A 462 23.98 0.48 -9.68
CA PHE A 462 22.56 0.10 -9.51
C PHE A 462 22.19 -1.24 -10.20
N ARG A 463 23.01 -2.27 -10.00
CA ARG A 463 22.91 -3.57 -10.70
C ARG A 463 21.55 -4.27 -10.61
N CYS A 464 20.80 -4.04 -9.54
CA CYS A 464 19.53 -4.70 -9.28
C CYS A 464 18.31 -3.78 -9.51
N LEU A 465 18.54 -2.49 -9.79
CA LEU A 465 17.50 -1.47 -9.82
C LEU A 465 16.52 -1.76 -10.95
N ARG A 466 15.24 -1.88 -10.62
CA ARG A 466 14.15 -2.19 -11.56
C ARG A 466 13.29 -0.99 -11.87
N GLU A 467 13.10 -0.12 -10.88
CA GLU A 467 12.31 1.08 -11.00
C GLU A 467 13.04 2.25 -10.36
N SER A 468 13.02 3.39 -11.05
CA SER A 468 13.59 4.61 -10.51
C SER A 468 12.72 5.82 -10.82
N GLN A 469 12.69 6.75 -9.87
CA GLN A 469 11.98 8.00 -9.99
C GLN A 469 12.90 9.17 -9.66
N PHE A 470 13.00 10.13 -10.58
CA PHE A 470 13.76 11.35 -10.38
C PHE A 470 12.83 12.54 -10.50
N ILE A 471 12.81 13.37 -9.46
CA ILE A 471 11.94 14.53 -9.34
C ILE A 471 12.81 15.76 -9.21
N TRP A 472 12.81 16.63 -10.21
CA TRP A 472 13.53 17.91 -10.21
C TRP A 472 12.55 19.05 -9.98
N LYS A 473 12.71 19.74 -8.84
CA LYS A 473 11.85 20.88 -8.52
C LYS A 473 12.33 22.19 -9.12
N ASN A 474 13.65 22.34 -9.27
CA ASN A 474 14.30 23.53 -9.78
C ASN A 474 15.39 23.04 -10.77
N ASP A 475 15.37 23.57 -12.01
CA ASP A 475 16.22 23.18 -13.15
C ASP A 475 16.18 21.68 -13.53
N GLY A 476 15.83 21.37 -14.79
CA GLY A 476 15.86 20.00 -15.31
C GLY A 476 17.29 19.44 -15.37
N MET A 477 17.47 18.14 -15.10
CA MET A 477 18.77 17.47 -15.22
C MET A 477 18.73 16.24 -16.13
N GLY A 478 19.86 15.96 -16.77
CA GLY A 478 20.13 14.71 -17.47
C GLY A 478 20.71 13.64 -16.55
N LEU A 479 20.45 12.38 -16.91
CA LEU A 479 20.95 11.19 -16.21
C LEU A 479 21.71 10.33 -17.21
N VAL A 480 23.02 10.17 -17.02
CA VAL A 480 23.88 9.43 -17.96
C VAL A 480 24.47 8.22 -17.25
N GLY A 481 24.19 7.01 -17.74
CA GLY A 481 24.84 5.81 -17.23
C GLY A 481 24.09 4.54 -17.57
N ALA A 482 24.64 3.40 -17.17
CA ALA A 482 24.04 2.10 -17.39
C ALA A 482 23.46 1.58 -16.07
N MET A 483 22.13 1.64 -15.95
CA MET A 483 21.36 0.91 -14.93
C MET A 483 20.86 -0.39 -15.59
N PRO A 484 21.60 -1.50 -15.49
CA PRO A 484 21.46 -2.62 -16.43
C PRO A 484 20.12 -3.35 -16.32
N GLU A 485 19.50 -3.35 -15.13
CA GLU A 485 18.24 -4.07 -14.86
C GLU A 485 17.00 -3.16 -14.87
N LEU A 486 17.16 -1.86 -15.16
CA LEU A 486 16.09 -0.88 -15.06
C LEU A 486 14.99 -1.16 -16.09
N GLN A 487 13.75 -1.28 -15.62
CA GLN A 487 12.58 -1.60 -16.45
C GLN A 487 11.61 -0.42 -16.55
N THR A 488 11.51 0.38 -15.49
CA THR A 488 10.61 1.53 -15.41
C THR A 488 11.38 2.76 -14.94
N LEU A 489 11.26 3.86 -15.68
CA LEU A 489 11.83 5.15 -15.33
C LEU A 489 10.72 6.20 -15.24
N HIS A 490 10.65 6.90 -14.11
CA HIS A 490 9.75 8.02 -13.87
C HIS A 490 10.55 9.32 -13.76
N LEU A 491 10.20 10.31 -14.57
CA LEU A 491 10.85 11.62 -14.57
C LEU A 491 9.80 12.69 -14.28
N TYR A 492 10.08 13.59 -13.35
CA TYR A 492 9.27 14.80 -13.11
C TYR A 492 10.15 16.03 -13.19
N PHE A 493 9.76 17.04 -13.98
CA PHE A 493 10.49 18.31 -14.07
C PHE A 493 9.59 19.50 -14.47
N ARG A 494 10.07 20.72 -14.26
CA ARG A 494 9.44 21.99 -14.69
C ARG A 494 9.98 22.48 -16.02
N THR A 495 9.10 22.93 -16.92
CA THR A 495 9.45 23.23 -18.31
C THR A 495 10.18 24.56 -18.52
N HIS A 496 9.71 25.66 -17.92
CA HIS A 496 10.28 27.01 -18.11
C HIS A 496 11.77 27.15 -17.73
N GLU A 497 12.25 26.36 -16.78
CA GLU A 497 13.65 26.38 -16.33
C GLU A 497 14.54 25.42 -17.14
N THR A 498 13.94 24.43 -17.80
CA THR A 498 14.69 23.40 -18.52
C THR A 498 15.18 23.93 -19.87
N ILE A 499 14.38 24.68 -20.63
CA ILE A 499 14.74 25.09 -22.00
C ILE A 499 15.78 26.24 -22.03
N ALA A 500 15.78 27.13 -21.03
CA ALA A 500 16.76 28.22 -20.96
C ALA A 500 18.20 27.73 -20.75
N ASN A 501 18.38 26.52 -20.18
CA ASN A 501 19.69 25.92 -19.88
C ASN A 501 19.98 24.62 -20.66
N TYR A 502 19.00 24.01 -21.34
CA TYR A 502 19.16 22.74 -22.05
C TYR A 502 18.80 22.83 -23.53
N SER A 503 19.84 22.81 -24.35
CA SER A 503 19.87 22.14 -25.66
C SER A 503 20.09 20.62 -25.51
N GLY A 504 19.84 20.05 -24.32
CA GLY A 504 20.31 18.72 -23.91
C GLY A 504 19.21 17.75 -23.44
N VAL A 505 17.94 18.00 -23.75
CA VAL A 505 16.90 16.93 -23.72
C VAL A 505 17.07 16.03 -24.94
N ASP A 506 18.31 15.62 -25.22
CA ASP A 506 18.70 14.85 -26.41
C ASP A 506 18.53 13.33 -26.18
N GLY A 507 17.81 12.92 -25.14
CA GLY A 507 17.78 11.52 -24.73
C GLY A 507 19.09 11.02 -24.13
N ASN A 508 20.19 11.79 -24.17
CA ASN A 508 21.52 11.42 -23.71
C ASN A 508 21.47 10.71 -22.35
N GLY A 509 21.63 9.39 -22.40
CA GLY A 509 21.58 8.50 -21.24
C GLY A 509 20.50 7.43 -21.32
N ILE A 510 19.31 7.72 -21.87
CA ILE A 510 18.22 6.74 -21.98
C ILE A 510 18.61 5.63 -22.96
N GLU A 511 19.34 5.94 -24.03
CA GLU A 511 19.89 4.93 -24.95
C GLU A 511 20.82 3.92 -24.28
N ASN A 512 21.37 4.24 -23.10
CA ASN A 512 22.23 3.35 -22.33
C ASN A 512 21.44 2.39 -21.42
N LEU A 513 20.11 2.57 -21.29
CA LEU A 513 19.25 1.80 -20.38
C LEU A 513 18.68 0.53 -21.02
N SER A 514 19.52 -0.36 -21.51
CA SER A 514 19.16 -1.49 -22.40
C SER A 514 17.91 -2.34 -22.08
N ARG A 515 17.44 -2.41 -20.83
CA ARG A 515 16.26 -3.21 -20.40
C ARG A 515 15.00 -2.38 -20.13
N LEU A 516 15.03 -1.07 -20.40
CA LEU A 516 13.91 -0.16 -20.15
C LEU A 516 12.69 -0.56 -20.99
N LYS A 517 11.54 -0.73 -20.32
CA LYS A 517 10.25 -1.11 -20.93
C LYS A 517 9.23 0.02 -20.88
N LYS A 518 9.30 0.86 -19.84
CA LYS A 518 8.36 1.95 -19.60
C LYS A 518 9.09 3.23 -19.19
N LEU A 519 8.74 4.33 -19.85
CA LEU A 519 9.17 5.68 -19.52
C LEU A 519 7.92 6.52 -19.22
N CYS A 520 7.81 6.99 -17.99
CA CYS A 520 6.76 7.91 -17.55
C CYS A 520 7.37 9.29 -17.33
N VAL A 521 6.82 10.31 -17.97
CA VAL A 521 7.27 11.68 -17.81
C VAL A 521 6.13 12.57 -17.37
N ASP A 522 6.28 13.16 -16.20
CA ASP A 522 5.37 14.15 -15.64
C ASP A 522 5.98 15.55 -15.85
N VAL A 523 5.28 16.38 -16.61
CA VAL A 523 5.72 17.73 -16.99
C VAL A 523 4.94 18.76 -16.20
N ASP A 524 5.61 19.52 -15.33
CA ASP A 524 5.03 20.66 -14.64
C ASP A 524 5.07 21.89 -15.56
N CYS A 525 3.89 22.31 -16.01
CA CYS A 525 3.68 23.42 -16.94
C CYS A 525 3.66 24.80 -16.24
N SER A 526 3.81 24.84 -14.91
CA SER A 526 3.79 26.09 -14.16
C SER A 526 4.85 27.08 -14.68
N GLY A 527 4.43 28.30 -15.01
CA GLY A 527 5.32 29.36 -15.46
C GLY A 527 5.94 29.18 -16.84
N SER A 528 5.43 28.23 -17.64
CA SER A 528 5.97 27.89 -18.97
C SER A 528 5.00 28.31 -20.08
N THR A 529 5.52 28.59 -21.27
CA THR A 529 4.68 28.82 -22.46
C THR A 529 4.23 27.50 -23.08
N ARG A 530 3.25 27.56 -23.98
CA ARG A 530 2.76 26.37 -24.69
C ARG A 530 3.83 25.76 -25.59
N GLU A 531 4.56 26.61 -26.30
CA GLU A 531 5.66 26.21 -27.17
C GLU A 531 6.78 25.49 -26.39
N GLU A 532 7.11 25.96 -25.19
CA GLU A 532 8.10 25.32 -24.32
C GLU A 532 7.69 23.91 -23.91
N VAL A 533 6.44 23.73 -23.48
CA VAL A 533 5.94 22.41 -23.09
C VAL A 533 5.92 21.47 -24.30
N GLU A 534 5.43 21.93 -25.44
CA GLU A 534 5.37 21.12 -26.67
C GLU A 534 6.78 20.74 -27.16
N ALA A 535 7.75 21.66 -27.13
CA ALA A 535 9.14 21.39 -27.49
C ALA A 535 9.81 20.35 -26.57
N ALA A 536 9.54 20.40 -25.27
CA ALA A 536 10.05 19.41 -24.32
C ALA A 536 9.46 18.02 -24.59
N GLU A 537 8.14 17.94 -24.83
CA GLU A 537 7.47 16.68 -25.17
C GLU A 537 7.97 16.08 -26.48
N ASP A 538 8.14 16.90 -27.51
CA ASP A 538 8.67 16.47 -28.81
C ASP A 538 10.09 15.93 -28.69
N SER A 539 10.93 16.56 -27.86
CA SER A 539 12.29 16.09 -27.57
C SER A 539 12.28 14.72 -26.88
N ILE A 540 11.40 14.51 -25.90
CA ILE A 540 11.23 13.22 -25.21
C ILE A 540 10.70 12.15 -26.18
N ARG A 541 9.71 12.48 -27.00
CA ARG A 541 9.15 11.56 -28.00
C ARG A 541 10.22 11.13 -29.00
N LYS A 542 11.02 12.08 -29.50
CA LYS A 542 12.15 11.80 -30.39
C LYS A 542 13.19 10.89 -29.76
N ALA A 543 13.54 11.12 -28.48
CA ALA A 543 14.43 10.25 -27.74
C ALA A 543 13.86 8.82 -27.59
N ALA A 544 12.57 8.72 -27.23
CA ALA A 544 11.88 7.44 -27.08
C ALA A 544 11.74 6.68 -28.42
N ASP A 545 11.47 7.37 -29.53
CA ASP A 545 11.37 6.77 -30.87
C ASP A 545 12.73 6.25 -31.37
N SER A 546 13.83 6.88 -30.94
CA SER A 546 15.19 6.42 -31.25
C SER A 546 15.64 5.19 -30.44
N TYR A 547 14.83 4.78 -29.46
CA TYR A 547 15.17 3.70 -28.55
C TYR A 547 15.06 2.33 -29.24
N ARG A 548 16.09 1.48 -29.08
CA ARG A 548 16.25 0.26 -29.88
C ARG A 548 15.17 -0.81 -29.65
N THR A 549 14.48 -0.79 -28.52
CA THR A 549 13.43 -1.77 -28.19
C THR A 549 12.07 -1.09 -28.00
N LYS A 550 10.99 -1.86 -27.95
CA LYS A 550 9.64 -1.31 -27.78
C LYS A 550 9.48 -0.68 -26.40
N LEU A 551 9.61 0.64 -26.34
CA LEU A 551 9.39 1.45 -25.15
C LEU A 551 7.93 1.89 -25.06
N THR A 552 7.32 1.74 -23.88
CA THR A 552 6.02 2.35 -23.58
C THR A 552 6.27 3.74 -23.02
N LEU A 553 5.89 4.77 -23.76
CA LEU A 553 6.01 6.17 -23.33
C LEU A 553 4.66 6.69 -22.83
N GLU A 554 4.63 7.20 -21.61
CA GLU A 554 3.50 7.91 -21.01
C GLU A 554 3.96 9.33 -20.63
N ILE A 555 3.32 10.35 -21.19
CA ILE A 555 3.57 11.75 -20.83
C ILE A 555 2.30 12.31 -20.20
N GLN A 556 2.44 12.97 -19.05
CA GLN A 556 1.34 13.66 -18.36
C GLN A 556 1.73 15.12 -18.07
N ARG A 557 0.82 16.05 -18.36
CA ARG A 557 0.96 17.46 -18.01
C ARG A 557 0.35 17.74 -16.65
N TRP A 558 1.01 18.57 -15.87
CA TRP A 558 0.58 19.05 -14.56
C TRP A 558 0.55 20.58 -14.57
N CYS A 559 -0.38 21.16 -13.81
CA CYS A 559 -0.48 22.62 -13.63
C CYS A 559 -0.64 23.43 -14.94
N GLU A 560 -1.35 22.91 -15.94
CA GLU A 560 -1.61 23.62 -17.21
C GLU A 560 -2.32 24.98 -17.01
N ALA A 561 -3.15 25.10 -15.96
CA ALA A 561 -3.81 26.37 -15.60
C ALA A 561 -2.83 27.46 -15.11
N CYS A 562 -1.55 27.13 -14.89
CA CYS A 562 -0.50 28.04 -14.45
C CYS A 562 0.49 28.37 -15.58
N MET A 563 0.15 28.07 -16.83
CA MET A 563 0.95 28.44 -18.01
C MET A 563 0.84 29.94 -18.30
N ILE A 564 1.89 30.48 -18.91
CA ILE A 564 1.92 31.88 -19.35
C ILE A 564 1.18 31.97 -20.68
N GLU A 565 0.17 32.84 -20.76
CA GLU A 565 -0.50 33.15 -22.03
C GLU A 565 0.43 34.02 -22.89
N GLU A 566 0.62 33.63 -24.15
CA GLU A 566 1.36 34.45 -25.12
C GLU A 566 0.60 35.75 -25.35
N GLU A 567 1.11 36.87 -24.84
CA GLU A 567 0.65 38.18 -25.28
C GLU A 567 0.98 38.30 -26.77
N ALA A 568 -0.07 38.25 -27.60
CA ALA A 568 0.03 38.58 -29.01
C ALA A 568 0.72 39.94 -29.14
N HIS A 569 1.88 39.95 -29.80
CA HIS A 569 2.58 41.17 -30.16
C HIS A 569 1.66 42.09 -30.95
N ASP A 570 1.05 43.06 -30.26
CA ASP A 570 0.68 44.32 -30.86
C ASP A 570 1.59 45.40 -30.27
N GLY A 571 2.26 46.13 -31.17
CA GLY A 571 3.38 46.99 -30.82
C GLY A 571 3.00 48.18 -29.94
N ASN A 572 4.00 48.62 -29.17
CA ASN A 572 4.07 49.83 -28.32
C ASN A 572 3.42 49.76 -26.92
N ALA A 573 4.25 49.62 -25.89
CA ALA A 573 4.77 50.74 -25.07
C ALA A 573 5.20 50.28 -23.65
N GLU A 574 6.41 50.71 -23.27
CA GLU A 574 6.98 50.94 -21.93
C GLU A 574 6.78 49.92 -20.77
N PHE A 575 7.92 49.42 -20.27
CA PHE A 575 8.10 48.65 -19.05
C PHE A 575 7.49 49.31 -17.80
N PRO A 576 7.02 48.47 -16.85
CA PRO A 576 7.50 48.63 -15.48
C PRO A 576 7.93 47.30 -14.81
N SER A 577 9.16 47.34 -14.28
CA SER A 577 9.69 46.69 -13.08
C SER A 577 9.07 45.37 -12.59
N ARG A 578 9.92 44.32 -12.67
CA ARG A 578 9.89 43.08 -11.89
C ARG A 578 9.47 43.31 -10.43
N SER A 579 8.32 42.77 -10.06
CA SER A 579 8.01 42.39 -8.68
C SER A 579 7.47 40.96 -8.69
N VAL A 580 8.37 40.01 -8.41
CA VAL A 580 7.98 38.62 -8.15
C VAL A 580 7.28 38.61 -6.80
N ASN A 581 5.96 38.49 -6.82
CA ASN A 581 5.18 38.30 -5.61
C ASN A 581 5.47 36.90 -5.08
N ARG A 582 6.46 36.78 -4.17
CA ARG A 582 6.83 35.56 -3.44
C ARG A 582 5.72 35.17 -2.46
N ARG A 583 4.56 34.75 -2.98
CA ARG A 583 3.49 34.06 -2.23
C ARG A 583 2.75 33.10 -3.15
N ALA A 584 3.46 32.10 -3.65
CA ALA A 584 2.84 30.88 -4.15
C ALA A 584 3.17 29.78 -3.13
N ASN A 585 2.14 29.32 -2.42
CA ASN A 585 2.25 28.13 -1.57
C ASN A 585 2.81 26.97 -2.41
N PRO A 586 3.78 26.19 -1.91
CA PRO A 586 4.13 24.95 -2.56
C PRO A 586 2.91 24.05 -2.50
N VAL A 587 2.24 23.87 -3.64
CA VAL A 587 1.20 22.87 -3.81
C VAL A 587 1.86 21.53 -3.47
N ARG A 588 1.38 20.90 -2.39
CA ARG A 588 1.65 19.49 -2.14
C ARG A 588 1.12 18.74 -3.34
N VAL A 589 2.00 18.39 -4.28
CA VAL A 589 1.68 17.36 -5.27
C VAL A 589 1.64 16.07 -4.46
N ALA A 590 0.44 15.73 -4.01
CA ALA A 590 0.14 14.41 -3.49
C ALA A 590 0.20 13.46 -4.69
N PHE A 591 1.42 13.07 -5.08
CA PHE A 591 1.61 11.88 -5.88
C PHE A 591 1.02 10.73 -5.08
N ARG A 592 0.13 9.96 -5.70
CA ARG A 592 -0.50 8.79 -5.10
C ARG A 592 0.59 7.82 -4.64
N CYS A 593 1.02 7.92 -3.39
CA CYS A 593 1.19 6.71 -2.60
C CYS A 593 -0.20 6.09 -2.55
N HIS A 594 -0.35 4.88 -3.10
CA HIS A 594 -1.61 4.16 -3.25
C HIS A 594 -2.47 4.22 -1.96
N PHE A 595 -3.38 5.18 -1.93
CA PHE A 595 -4.66 5.06 -1.24
C PHE A 595 -5.67 4.95 -2.37
N VAL A 596 -6.09 3.72 -2.62
CA VAL A 596 -7.17 3.42 -3.56
C VAL A 596 -8.41 4.18 -3.08
N ASP A 597 -8.87 5.10 -3.92
CA ASP A 597 -10.23 5.61 -3.90
C ASP A 597 -11.10 4.50 -4.52
N PRO A 598 -11.97 3.80 -3.77
CA PRO A 598 -12.71 2.63 -4.25
C PRO A 598 -13.76 2.96 -5.34
N ARG A 599 -13.84 4.22 -5.80
CA ARG A 599 -14.84 4.65 -6.79
C ARG A 599 -14.29 5.14 -8.14
N LYS A 600 -12.99 4.97 -8.41
CA LYS A 600 -12.44 5.33 -9.73
C LYS A 600 -12.07 4.09 -10.53
N HIS A 601 -12.93 3.77 -11.50
CA HIS A 601 -12.68 2.79 -12.56
C HIS A 601 -11.36 3.11 -13.26
N VAL A 602 -10.38 2.21 -13.14
CA VAL A 602 -9.21 2.15 -14.01
C VAL A 602 -9.34 0.86 -14.79
N SER A 603 -9.72 0.97 -16.07
CA SER A 603 -9.68 -0.14 -17.01
C SER A 603 -8.23 -0.46 -17.31
N MET A 604 -7.67 -1.48 -16.65
CA MET A 604 -6.36 -2.02 -17.03
C MET A 604 -6.54 -3.00 -18.19
N ASN A 605 -5.79 -2.77 -19.26
CA ASN A 605 -5.85 -3.53 -20.51
C ASN A 605 -5.55 -5.03 -20.28
N LEU A 606 -6.62 -5.84 -20.32
CA LEU A 606 -6.61 -7.31 -20.33
C LEU A 606 -5.62 -7.91 -21.37
N PHE A 607 -5.29 -7.17 -22.43
CA PHE A 607 -4.45 -7.62 -23.54
C PHE A 607 -2.97 -7.87 -23.18
N GLN A 608 -2.40 -7.13 -22.22
CA GLN A 608 -1.00 -7.34 -21.81
C GLN A 608 -0.84 -8.53 -20.86
N PHE A 609 -1.86 -8.80 -20.03
CA PHE A 609 -1.88 -9.98 -19.16
C PHE A 609 -2.01 -11.28 -19.96
N PHE A 610 -2.79 -11.27 -21.05
CA PHE A 610 -2.91 -12.41 -21.95
C PHE A 610 -1.59 -12.74 -22.67
N ASN A 611 -0.79 -11.76 -23.07
CA ASN A 611 0.49 -12.02 -23.75
C ASN A 611 1.53 -12.67 -22.83
N TYR A 612 1.57 -12.30 -21.54
CA TYR A 612 2.52 -12.90 -20.59
C TYR A 612 2.17 -14.37 -20.30
N ILE A 613 0.88 -14.68 -20.19
CA ILE A 613 0.38 -16.04 -20.02
C ILE A 613 0.50 -16.87 -21.31
N TYR A 614 0.32 -16.27 -22.48
CA TYR A 614 0.47 -16.94 -23.77
C TYR A 614 1.92 -17.38 -24.02
N VAL A 615 2.91 -16.55 -23.64
CA VAL A 615 4.33 -16.91 -23.73
C VAL A 615 4.69 -18.01 -22.72
N LEU A 616 4.11 -17.99 -21.51
CA LEU A 616 4.29 -19.06 -20.53
C LEU A 616 3.66 -20.39 -21.00
N LEU A 617 2.48 -20.32 -21.64
CA LEU A 617 1.78 -21.48 -22.20
C LEU A 617 2.52 -22.07 -23.41
N ILE A 618 3.14 -21.25 -24.26
CA ILE A 618 4.01 -21.73 -25.35
C ILE A 618 5.26 -22.41 -24.77
N GLY A 619 5.85 -21.87 -23.70
CA GLY A 619 6.99 -22.49 -23.03
C GLY A 619 6.66 -23.86 -22.40
N ILE A 620 5.47 -23.97 -21.79
CA ILE A 620 5.00 -25.24 -21.20
C ILE A 620 4.58 -26.25 -22.28
N MET A 621 3.97 -25.81 -23.38
CA MET A 621 3.66 -26.69 -24.52
C MET A 621 4.89 -27.10 -25.35
N ALA A 622 6.00 -26.36 -25.28
CA ALA A 622 7.25 -26.77 -25.91
C ALA A 622 8.03 -27.80 -25.07
N CYS A 623 7.67 -27.98 -23.80
CA CYS A 623 8.28 -28.94 -22.87
C CYS A 623 7.41 -30.19 -22.61
N ILE A 624 6.21 -30.27 -23.20
CA ILE A 624 5.32 -31.46 -23.24
C ILE A 624 5.39 -32.03 -24.65
#